data_AF-A0A7G2J045-F1
#
_entry.id   AF-A0A7G2J045-F1
#
_cell.length_a   1.000
_cell.length_b   1.000
_cell.length_c   1.000
_cell.angle_alpha   90.00
_cell.angle_beta   90.00
_cell.angle_gamma   90.00
#
_symmetry.space_group_name_H-M   'P 1'
#
loop_
_entity.id
_entity.type
_entity.pdbx_description
1 polymer ?
#
loop_
_entity_poly.entity_id
_entity_poly.type
_entity_poly.pdbx_seq_one_letter_code
_entity_poly.pdbx_strand_id
1 'polypeptide(L)' 'MTRVEGEEQVEETWLTVPGNYPAYYAGIRDALNGNGENPVPARQAIQIMELIELGIESAKHRSTLCLA' A
#
# COMPACT_ATOMS: atom_id res chain seq x y z
N MET A 1 5.00 10.20 15.06
CA MET A 1 5.67 8.91 14.79
C MET A 1 6.46 8.55 16.04
N THR A 2 6.29 7.34 16.56
CA THR A 2 7.05 6.89 17.73
C THR A 2 8.35 6.25 17.24
N ARG A 3 9.48 6.81 17.66
CA ARG A 3 10.82 6.29 17.37
C ARG A 3 11.42 5.77 18.68
N VAL A 4 12.12 4.65 18.61
CA VAL A 4 12.88 4.13 19.76
C VAL A 4 14.35 4.58 19.61
N GLU A 5 14.85 5.33 20.58
CA GLU A 5 16.26 5.71 20.69
C GLU A 5 16.87 5.06 21.94
N GLY A 6 17.58 3.94 21.76
CA GLY A 6 18.08 3.14 22.88
C GLY A 6 16.95 2.45 23.64
N GLU A 7 16.80 2.73 24.93
CA GLU A 7 15.68 2.25 25.77
C GLU A 7 14.52 3.25 25.84
N GLU A 8 14.66 4.43 25.22
CA GLU A 8 13.71 5.53 25.33
C GLU A 8 12.76 5.56 24.11
N GLN A 9 11.47 5.72 24.37
CA GLN A 9 10.46 5.96 23.33
C GLN A 9 10.28 7.46 23.15
N VAL A 10 10.63 7.97 21.97
CA VAL A 10 10.49 9.37 21.59
C VAL A 10 9.30 9.52 20.66
N GLU A 11 8.36 10.40 21.02
CA GLU A 11 7.30 10.81 20.11
C GLU A 11 7.72 12.05 19.32
N GLU A 12 7.69 11.94 18.00
CA GLU A 12 7.97 13.04 17.09
C GLU A 12 6.72 13.42 16.29
N THR A 13 6.43 14.72 16.19
CA THR A 13 5.38 15.21 15.29
C THR A 13 5.96 15.40 13.90
N TRP A 14 5.41 14.66 12.94
CA TRP A 14 5.83 14.71 11.54
C TRP A 14 4.81 15.50 10.73
N LEU A 15 5.29 16.34 9.81
CA LEU A 15 4.42 17.03 8.87
C LEU A 15 3.77 15.99 7.94
N THR A 16 2.45 16.02 7.83
CA THR A 16 1.67 15.15 6.94
C THR A 16 0.97 15.96 5.86
N VAL A 17 0.58 15.28 4.78
CA VAL A 17 -0.31 15.83 3.75
C VAL A 17 -1.77 15.50 4.08
N PRO A 18 -2.73 16.40 3.81
CA PRO A 18 -4.15 16.09 3.94
C PRO A 18 -4.55 14.90 3.06
N GLY A 19 -5.39 14.00 3.60
CA GLY A 19 -5.94 12.90 2.82
C GLY A 19 -6.90 13.39 1.72
N ASN A 20 -6.94 12.68 0.59
CA ASN A 20 -7.81 13.01 -0.54
C ASN A 20 -8.50 11.77 -1.13
N TYR A 21 -9.34 11.11 -0.34
CA TYR A 21 -10.16 9.99 -0.81
C TYR A 21 -11.08 10.34 -2.01
N PRO A 22 -11.65 11.56 -2.13
CA PRO A 22 -12.42 11.94 -3.32
C PRO A 22 -11.66 11.83 -4.64
N ALA A 23 -10.33 11.97 -4.65
CA ALA A 23 -9.52 11.83 -5.85
C ALA A 23 -9.66 10.45 -6.51
N TYR A 24 -9.84 9.38 -5.72
CA TYR A 24 -10.05 8.04 -6.27
C TYR A 24 -11.31 8.00 -7.14
N TYR A 25 -12.44 8.50 -6.63
CA TYR A 25 -13.70 8.50 -7.37
C TYR A 25 -13.68 9.45 -8.58
N ALA A 26 -12.98 10.59 -8.47
CA ALA A 26 -12.75 11.47 -9.61
C ALA A 26 -11.97 10.74 -10.72
N GLY A 27 -10.91 10.00 -10.37
CA GLY A 27 -10.15 9.18 -11.31
C GLY A 27 -10.99 8.07 -11.95
N ILE A 28 -11.85 7.39 -11.18
CA ILE A 28 -12.79 6.38 -11.72
C ILE A 28 -13.76 7.02 -12.72
N ARG A 29 -14.37 8.17 -12.37
CA ARG A 29 -15.24 8.91 -13.29
C ARG A 29 -14.50 9.25 -14.58
N ASP A 30 -13.28 9.75 -14.49
CA ASP A 30 -12.52 10.19 -15.66
C ASP A 30 -12.14 9.00 -16.55
N ALA A 31 -11.71 7.89 -15.95
CA ALA A 31 -11.42 6.64 -16.66
C ALA A 31 -12.65 6.07 -17.39
N LEU A 32 -13.82 6.08 -16.74
CA LEU A 32 -15.09 5.61 -17.34
C LEU A 32 -15.53 6.48 -18.53
N ASN A 33 -15.16 7.76 -18.53
CA ASN A 33 -15.43 8.68 -19.64
C ASN A 33 -14.31 8.70 -20.70
N GLY A 34 -13.28 7.87 -20.57
CA GLY A 34 -12.12 7.84 -21.49
C GLY A 34 -11.12 8.98 -21.30
N ASN A 35 -11.24 9.76 -20.22
CA ASN A 35 -10.44 10.95 -19.91
C ASN A 35 -9.31 10.66 -18.91
N GLY A 36 -8.70 9.48 -18.98
CA GLY A 36 -7.61 9.08 -18.08
C GLY A 36 -7.53 7.57 -17.91
N GLU A 37 -6.51 7.13 -17.17
CA GLU A 37 -6.36 5.73 -16.79
C GLU A 37 -7.11 5.41 -15.51
N ASN A 38 -7.41 4.11 -15.29
CA ASN A 38 -7.96 3.67 -14.02
C ASN A 38 -6.95 3.96 -12.89
N PRO A 39 -7.33 4.71 -11.84
CA PRO A 39 -6.42 5.09 -10.75
C PRO A 39 -5.83 3.89 -10.00
N VAL A 40 -6.54 2.75 -9.97
CA VAL A 40 -6.06 1.48 -9.40
C VAL A 40 -6.52 0.33 -10.30
N PRO A 41 -5.72 -0.03 -11.33
CA PRO A 41 -6.04 -1.14 -12.21
C PRO A 41 -6.06 -2.48 -11.46
N ALA A 42 -6.94 -3.41 -11.87
CA ALA A 42 -7.09 -4.71 -11.22
C ALA A 42 -5.78 -5.50 -11.09
N ARG A 43 -4.86 -5.36 -12.06
CA ARG A 43 -3.54 -6.01 -12.02
C ARG A 43 -2.76 -5.66 -10.75
N GLN A 44 -2.86 -4.41 -10.27
CA GLN A 44 -2.16 -3.98 -9.06
C GLN A 44 -2.75 -4.67 -7.82
N ALA A 45 -4.08 -4.82 -7.76
CA ALA A 45 -4.73 -5.56 -6.68
C ALA A 45 -4.33 -7.05 -6.68
N ILE A 46 -4.22 -7.67 -7.85
CA ILE A 46 -3.77 -9.06 -7.98
C ILE A 46 -2.34 -9.22 -7.47
N GLN A 47 -1.42 -8.32 -7.82
CA GLN A 47 -0.05 -8.35 -7.31
C GLN A 47 0.01 -8.26 -5.78
N ILE A 48 -0.89 -7.50 -5.16
CA ILE A 48 -1.00 -7.46 -3.69
C ILE A 48 -1.51 -8.80 -3.14
N MET A 49 -2.48 -9.44 -3.79
CA MET A 49 -2.95 -10.77 -3.38
C MET A 49 -1.82 -11.81 -3.45
N GLU A 50 -1.02 -11.81 -4.51
CA GLU A 50 0.16 -12.67 -4.65
C GLU A 50 1.17 -12.46 -3.51
N LEU A 51 1.45 -11.20 -3.15
CA LEU A 51 2.33 -10.87 -2.03
C LEU A 51 1.77 -11.33 -0.67
N ILE A 52 0.45 -11.24 -0.47
CA ILE A 52 -0.20 -11.74 0.75
C ILE A 52 -0.04 -13.26 0.85
N GLU A 53 -0.31 -13.98 -0.23
CA GLU A 53 -0.14 -15.45 -0.30
C GLU A 53 1.32 -15.85 -0.06
N LEU A 54 2.26 -15.15 -0.69
CA LEU A 54 3.70 -15.37 -0.49
C LEU A 54 4.11 -15.10 0.96
N GLY A 55 3.54 -14.09 1.60
CA GLY A 55 3.76 -13.80 3.02
C GLY A 55 3.27 -14.93 3.94
N ILE A 56 2.13 -15.54 3.61
CA ILE A 56 1.62 -16.71 4.32
C ILE A 56 2.58 -17.90 4.17
N GLU A 57 3.03 -18.19 2.95
CA GLU A 57 3.98 -19.30 2.71
C GLU A 57 5.34 -19.04 3.36
N SER A 58 5.85 -17.81 3.27
CA SER A 58 7.09 -17.38 3.94
C SER A 58 7.01 -17.61 5.46
N ALA A 59 5.87 -17.30 6.08
CA ALA A 59 5.68 -17.51 7.52
C ALA A 59 5.64 -19.00 7.89
N LYS A 60 5.02 -19.85 7.06
CA LYS A 60 5.00 -21.32 7.26
C LYS A 60 6.39 -21.91 7.18
N HIS A 61 7.20 -21.48 6.22
CA HIS A 61 8.54 -22.00 6.00
C HIS A 61 9.63 -21.35 6.85
N ARG A 62 9.32 -20.22 7.52
CA ARG A 62 10.29 -19.37 8.24
C ARG A 62 11.49 -18.98 7.37
N SER A 63 11.23 -18.73 6.10
CA SER A 63 12.24 -18.39 5.10
C SER A 63 11.69 -17.33 4.15
N THR A 64 12.54 -16.41 3.71
CA THR A 64 12.18 -15.45 2.66
C THR A 64 11.91 -16.18 1.34
N LEU A 65 10.81 -15.83 0.68
CA LEU A 65 10.45 -16.33 -0.64
C LEU A 65 10.53 -15.18 -1.66
N CYS A 66 10.92 -15.49 -2.89
CA CYS A 66 10.97 -14.51 -3.97
C CYS A 66 9.64 -14.48 -4.72
N LEU A 67 9.21 -13.28 -5.11
CA LEU A 67 8.14 -13.11 -6.09
C LEU A 67 8.68 -13.51 -7.46
N ALA A 68 7.93 -14.33 -8.19
CA ALA A 68 8.30 -14.83 -9.51
C ALA A 68 8.16 -13.77 -10.61
#